data_AF-A0A225DI55-F1
#
_entry.id   AF-A0A225DI55-F1
#
_cell.length_a   1.000
_cell.length_b   1.000
_cell.length_c   1.000
_cell.angle_alpha   90.00
_cell.angle_beta   90.00
_cell.angle_gamma   90.00
#
_symmetry.space_group_name_H-M   'P 1'
#
loop_
_entity.id
_entity.type
_entity.pdbx_description
1 polymer ?
#
loop_
_entity_poly.entity_id
_entity_poly.type
_entity_poly.pdbx_seq_one_letter_code
_entity_poly.pdbx_strand_id
1 'polypeptide(L)' 'MEVADASFKRELEMTEYDTVAAARTTIAEFVRYYRFERKHSSIGYLTPHLFETQTTANA' A
#
# COMPACT_ATOMS: atom_id res chain seq x y z
N MET A 1 7.98 10.86 9.54
CA MET A 1 7.28 10.06 8.52
C MET A 1 8.23 8.96 8.05
N GLU A 2 8.44 7.94 8.86
CA GLU A 2 9.35 6.81 8.54
C GLU A 2 8.68 5.44 8.68
N VAL A 3 7.54 5.36 9.38
CA VAL A 3 6.91 4.09 9.76
C VAL A 3 6.17 3.42 8.59
N ALA A 4 5.66 4.20 7.63
CA ALA A 4 4.90 3.68 6.50
C ALA A 4 5.78 2.88 5.53
N ASP A 5 7.00 3.35 5.23
CA ASP A 5 7.92 2.68 4.30
C ASP A 5 8.47 1.37 4.88
N ALA A 6 8.77 1.35 6.18
CA ALA A 6 9.20 0.14 6.87
C ALA A 6 8.09 -0.94 6.95
N SER A 7 6.84 -0.54 7.23
CA SER A 7 5.69 -1.45 7.23
C SER A 7 5.41 -2.00 5.83
N PHE A 8 5.48 -1.14 4.81
CA PHE A 8 5.25 -1.51 3.42
C PHE A 8 6.24 -2.59 2.94
N LYS A 9 7.55 -2.37 3.14
CA LYS A 9 8.60 -3.33 2.74
C LYS A 9 8.49 -4.65 3.49
N ARG A 10 8.11 -4.60 4.77
CA ARG A 10 7.93 -5.79 5.61
C ARG A 10 6.69 -6.59 5.22
N GLU A 11 5.57 -5.94 4.92
CA GLU A 11 4.33 -6.60 4.52
C GLU A 11 4.34 -7.10 3.08
N LEU A 12 5.10 -6.44 2.21
CA LEU A 12 5.38 -6.92 0.86
C LEU A 12 6.25 -8.19 0.89
N GLU A 13 6.88 -8.49 2.03
CA GLU A 13 7.82 -9.61 2.20
C GLU A 13 8.79 -9.69 1.02
N MET A 14 9.42 -8.57 0.63
CA MET A 14 10.27 -8.51 -0.57
C MET A 14 11.28 -9.66 -0.58
N THR A 15 11.04 -10.65 -1.45
CA THR A 15 11.94 -11.77 -1.72
C THR A 15 12.74 -11.53 -2.98
N GLU A 16 13.73 -12.39 -3.23
CA GLU A 16 14.29 -12.50 -4.57
C GLU A 16 13.21 -12.98 -5.54
N TYR A 17 13.22 -12.44 -6.77
CA TYR A 17 12.30 -12.81 -7.83
C TYR A 17 13.09 -13.40 -8.99
N ASP A 18 12.60 -14.50 -9.56
CA ASP A 18 13.25 -15.17 -10.68
C ASP A 18 13.34 -14.29 -11.93
N THR A 19 12.38 -13.37 -12.10
CA THR A 19 12.34 -12.44 -13.23
C THR A 19 11.84 -11.07 -12.83
N VAL A 20 12.26 -10.04 -13.58
CA VAL A 20 11.72 -8.68 -13.45
C VAL A 20 10.20 -8.66 -13.70
N ALA A 21 9.69 -9.52 -14.59
CA ALA A 21 8.26 -9.61 -14.86
C ALA A 21 7.49 -10.10 -13.62
N ALA A 22 7.98 -11.14 -12.95
CA ALA A 22 7.39 -11.64 -11.70
C ALA A 22 7.40 -10.56 -10.61
N ALA A 23 8.54 -9.89 -10.43
CA ALA A 23 8.66 -8.78 -9.47
C ALA A 23 7.64 -7.67 -9.75
N ARG A 24 7.48 -7.26 -11.01
CA ARG A 24 6.52 -6.22 -11.40
C ARG A 24 5.08 -6.62 -11.10
N THR A 25 4.71 -7.87 -11.37
CA THR A 25 3.37 -8.39 -11.08
C THR A 25 3.10 -8.37 -9.58
N THR A 26 3.99 -8.95 -8.78
CA THR A 26 3.82 -9.01 -7.31
C THR A 26 3.74 -7.62 -6.69
N ILE A 27 4.62 -6.69 -7.11
CA ILE A 27 4.60 -5.32 -6.61
C ILE A 27 3.29 -4.62 -7.00
N ALA A 28 2.82 -4.78 -8.24
CA ALA A 28 1.58 -4.17 -8.70
C ALA A 28 0.36 -4.68 -7.92
N GLU A 29 0.29 -5.99 -7.66
CA GLU A 29 -0.76 -6.61 -6.86
C GLU A 29 -0.74 -6.10 -5.42
N PHE A 30 0.44 -6.03 -4.81
CA PHE A 30 0.57 -5.52 -3.45
C PHE A 30 0.19 -4.04 -3.35
N VAL A 31 0.62 -3.20 -4.30
CA VAL A 31 0.23 -1.78 -4.34
C VAL A 31 -1.28 -1.63 -4.46
N ARG A 32 -1.94 -2.48 -5.28
CA ARG A 32 -3.40 -2.48 -5.40
C ARG A 32 -4.06 -2.86 -4.07
N TYR A 33 -3.61 -3.93 -3.44
CA TYR A 33 -4.07 -4.35 -2.11
C TYR A 33 -3.89 -3.23 -1.06
N TYR A 34 -2.70 -2.67 -0.98
CA TYR A 34 -2.36 -1.61 -0.03
C TYR A 34 -3.26 -0.38 -0.21
N ARG A 35 -3.53 0.01 -1.47
CA ARG A 35 -4.31 1.21 -1.78
C ARG A 35 -5.83 1.05 -1.55
N PHE A 36 -6.38 -0.12 -1.88
CA PHE A 36 -7.84 -0.28 -1.96
C PHE A 36 -8.43 -1.18 -0.89
N GLU A 37 -7.62 -2.04 -0.26
CA GLU A 37 -8.12 -3.10 0.61
C GLU A 37 -7.54 -3.00 2.02
N ARG A 38 -6.27 -2.59 2.15
CA ARG A 38 -5.61 -2.41 3.44
C ARG A 38 -6.13 -1.17 4.17
N LYS A 39 -6.55 -1.36 5.42
CA LYS A 39 -6.92 -0.28 6.34
C LYS A 39 -5.74 0.11 7.22
N HIS A 40 -5.56 1.40 7.47
CA HIS A 40 -4.49 1.90 8.33
C HIS A 40 -5.05 2.64 9.53
N SER A 41 -4.60 2.27 10.72
CA SER A 41 -5.00 2.92 11.98
C SER A 41 -4.64 4.41 11.99
N SER A 42 -3.54 4.81 11.34
CA SER A 42 -3.08 6.20 11.27
C SER A 42 -4.00 7.13 10.47
N ILE A 43 -4.90 6.59 9.64
CA ILE A 43 -5.88 7.36 8.86
C ILE A 43 -7.32 6.99 9.24
N GLY A 44 -7.52 6.60 10.50
CA GLY A 44 -8.87 6.30 11.03
C GLY A 44 -9.43 4.95 10.55
N TYR A 45 -8.58 3.96 10.31
CA TYR A 45 -8.96 2.66 9.76
C TYR A 45 -9.64 2.73 8.38
N LEU A 46 -9.30 3.77 7.61
CA LEU A 46 -9.65 3.89 6.21
C LEU A 46 -8.58 3.25 5.33
N THR A 47 -8.97 2.94 4.08
CA THR A 47 -7.99 2.65 3.02
C THR A 47 -7.40 3.96 2.52
N PRO A 48 -6.17 3.95 1.96
CA PRO A 48 -5.57 5.16 1.42
C PRO A 48 -6.46 5.86 0.40
N HIS A 49 -7.11 5.09 -0.48
CA HIS A 49 -8.03 5.65 -1.48
C HIS A 49 -9.24 6.37 -0.85
N LEU A 50 -9.85 5.78 0.18
CA LEU A 50 -11.00 6.40 0.86
C LEU A 50 -10.58 7.66 1.62
N PHE A 51 -9.41 7.64 2.27
CA PHE A 51 -8.88 8.79 2.96
C PHE A 51 -8.60 9.96 2.01
N GLU A 52 -7.96 9.71 0.87
CA GLU A 52 -7.73 10.73 -0.17
C GLU A 52 -9.05 11.31 -0.67
N THR A 53 -10.02 10.45 -1.00
CA THR A 53 -11.35 10.88 -1.49
C THR A 53 -12.09 11.76 -0.48
N GLN A 54 -12.05 11.41 0.81
CA GLN A 54 -12.69 12.20 1.86
C GLN A 54 -11.95 13.53 2.11
N THR A 55 -10.62 13.53 2.02
CA THR A 55 -9.82 14.75 2.22
C THR A 55 -10.05 15.74 1.08
N THR A 56 -10.09 15.27 -0.17
CA THR A 56 -10.37 16.12 -1.34
C THR A 56 -11.82 16.61 -1.39
N ALA A 57 -12.78 15.83 -0.89
CA ALA A 57 -14.18 16.26 -0.81
C ALA A 57 -14.44 17.31 0.27
N ASN A 58 -13.55 17.41 1.27
CA ASN A 58 -13.65 18.35 2.39
C ASN A 58 -12.72 19.58 2.25
N ALA A 59 -12.01 19.70 1.12
CA ALA A 59 -11.12 20.82 0.79
C ALA A 59 -11.79 21.78 -0.18
#